data_AF-A0A9P0P2Q1-F1
#
_entry.id   AF-A0A9P0P2Q1-F1
#
_cell.length_a   1.000
_cell.length_b   1.000
_cell.length_c   1.000
_cell.angle_alpha   90.00
_cell.angle_beta   90.00
_cell.angle_gamma   90.00
#
_symmetry.space_group_name_H-M   'P 1'
#
loop_
_entity.id
_entity.type
_entity.pdbx_description
1 polymer ?
#
loop_
_entity_poly.entity_id
_entity_poly.type
_entity_poly.pdbx_seq_one_letter_code
_entity_poly.pdbx_strand_id
1 'polypeptide(L)'
;MLKPIISMKTYIHMHYCDTSNYDADNPHNMPRTASELGKMKDEYGGKVLSAFYGTGPKAYCIDAVDQVAKRAKGISKASVKHQLHLLHYKDIVEEKRTFVYCTIYVFKSESHNLYTNYIRKVALISMDDKRFLIPNSTNTLAWGHQDITFHNTLDEERLDLLLRLMNEASDLTSDQMK
;
A
#
# COMPACT_ATOMS: atom_id res chain seq x y z
N MET A 1 -14.85 -50.56 4.98
CA MET A 1 -14.32 -49.32 5.61
C MET A 1 -13.61 -48.53 4.52
N LEU A 2 -14.33 -47.65 3.84
CA LEU A 2 -13.81 -46.85 2.71
C LEU A 2 -12.97 -45.71 3.29
N LYS A 3 -11.65 -45.78 3.13
CA LYS A 3 -10.76 -44.64 3.38
C LYS A 3 -11.12 -43.54 2.39
N PRO A 4 -11.33 -42.28 2.81
CA PRO A 4 -11.57 -41.21 1.86
C PRO A 4 -10.30 -41.01 1.03
N ILE A 5 -10.44 -41.25 -0.28
CA ILE A 5 -9.47 -40.88 -1.31
C ILE A 5 -9.57 -39.36 -1.48
N ILE A 6 -9.18 -38.61 -0.45
CA ILE A 6 -8.73 -37.23 -0.66
C ILE A 6 -7.28 -37.41 -1.07
N SER A 7 -7.13 -37.68 -2.37
CA SER A 7 -5.86 -37.63 -3.09
C SER A 7 -5.03 -36.47 -2.54
N MET A 8 -3.80 -36.76 -2.12
CA MET A 8 -2.77 -35.77 -1.87
C MET A 8 -2.81 -34.79 -3.05
N LYS A 9 -3.45 -33.64 -2.89
CA LYS A 9 -3.05 -32.44 -3.63
C LYS A 9 -1.68 -32.15 -3.07
N THR A 10 -0.69 -32.81 -3.64
CA THR A 10 0.73 -32.63 -3.36
C THR A 10 0.94 -31.13 -3.44
N TYR A 11 1.18 -30.50 -2.30
CA TYR A 11 1.41 -29.07 -2.22
C TYR A 11 2.70 -28.81 -2.99
N ILE A 12 2.56 -28.46 -4.29
CA ILE A 12 3.64 -28.43 -5.29
C ILE A 12 4.82 -27.54 -4.85
N HIS A 13 4.59 -26.63 -3.91
CA HIS A 13 5.58 -25.68 -3.40
C HIS A 13 5.83 -25.78 -1.89
N MET A 14 5.43 -26.87 -1.21
CA MET A 14 5.60 -27.01 0.25
C MET A 14 7.06 -26.85 0.71
N HIS A 15 8.01 -27.30 -0.10
CA HIS A 15 9.44 -27.18 0.21
C HIS A 15 9.94 -25.72 0.30
N TYR A 16 9.21 -24.76 -0.27
CA TYR A 16 9.52 -23.32 -0.18
C TYR A 16 8.85 -22.63 1.01
N CYS A 17 7.92 -23.29 1.70
CA CYS A 17 7.13 -22.70 2.78
C CYS A 17 7.61 -23.21 4.15
N ASP A 18 7.72 -22.31 5.13
CA ASP A 18 7.93 -22.63 6.54
C ASP A 18 6.57 -22.74 7.23
N THR A 19 6.19 -23.96 7.63
CA THR A 19 4.95 -24.24 8.37
C THR A 19 5.20 -24.47 9.86
N SER A 20 6.39 -24.15 10.37
CA SER A 20 6.79 -24.43 11.76
C SER A 20 5.96 -23.72 12.83
N ASN A 21 5.24 -22.65 12.47
CA ASN A 21 4.41 -21.86 13.36
C ASN A 21 2.91 -22.16 13.27
N TYR A 22 2.50 -23.16 12.48
CA TYR A 22 1.12 -23.62 12.46
C TYR A 22 0.82 -24.50 13.66
N ASP A 23 -0.44 -24.49 14.09
CA ASP A 23 -0.95 -25.43 15.07
C ASP A 23 -0.93 -26.86 14.50
N ALA A 24 -0.73 -27.84 15.39
CA ALA A 24 -0.70 -29.25 15.01
C ALA A 24 -2.04 -29.72 14.41
N ASP A 25 -3.15 -29.13 14.87
CA ASP A 25 -4.50 -29.37 14.39
C ASP A 25 -5.03 -28.14 13.63
N ASN A 26 -4.27 -27.69 12.64
CA ASN A 26 -4.68 -26.55 11.82
C ASN A 26 -5.81 -26.96 10.85
N PRO A 27 -6.75 -26.04 10.51
CA PRO A 27 -7.89 -26.33 9.62
C PRO A 27 -7.53 -26.83 8.22
N HIS A 28 -6.27 -26.63 7.81
CA HIS A 28 -5.77 -26.99 6.48
C HIS A 28 -5.01 -28.32 6.48
N ASN A 29 -4.92 -29.00 7.63
CA ASN A 29 -4.18 -30.25 7.82
C ASN A 29 -2.74 -30.17 7.27
N MET A 30 -2.11 -29.01 7.42
CA MET A 30 -0.76 -28.73 6.95
C MET A 30 0.25 -29.42 7.87
N PRO A 31 1.20 -30.20 7.34
CA PRO A 31 2.25 -30.81 8.14
C PRO A 31 3.16 -29.72 8.69
N ARG A 32 3.52 -29.81 9.98
CA ARG A 32 4.44 -28.87 10.63
C ARG A 32 5.88 -29.24 10.31
N THR A 33 6.62 -28.36 9.64
CA THR A 33 8.04 -28.53 9.34
C THR A 33 8.93 -27.90 10.42
N ALA A 34 10.23 -28.19 10.38
CA ALA A 34 11.22 -27.42 11.14
C ALA A 34 11.38 -26.01 10.56
N SER A 35 11.73 -25.03 11.40
CA SER A 35 12.04 -23.68 10.94
C SER A 35 13.43 -23.68 10.30
N GLU A 36 13.47 -23.45 8.99
CA GLU A 36 14.68 -23.45 8.18
C GLU A 36 14.85 -22.09 7.49
N LEU A 37 16.09 -21.62 7.39
CA LEU A 37 16.42 -20.37 6.72
C LEU A 37 16.15 -20.46 5.21
N GLY A 38 15.64 -19.37 4.63
CA GLY A 38 15.37 -19.27 3.19
C GLY A 38 13.98 -19.74 2.76
N LYS A 39 13.16 -20.26 3.69
CA LYS A 39 11.75 -20.59 3.42
C LYS A 39 10.84 -19.39 3.71
N MET A 40 9.78 -19.25 2.93
CA MET A 40 8.75 -18.24 3.12
C MET A 40 7.88 -18.62 4.32
N LYS A 41 7.79 -17.73 5.31
CA LYS A 41 7.03 -17.96 6.52
C LYS A 41 5.67 -17.26 6.44
N ASP A 42 4.64 -17.91 6.98
CA ASP A 42 3.39 -17.25 7.30
C ASP A 42 3.57 -16.40 8.57
N GLU A 43 3.60 -15.07 8.45
CA GLU A 43 3.82 -14.17 9.59
C GLU A 43 2.70 -14.23 10.66
N TYR A 44 1.50 -14.68 10.29
CA TYR A 44 0.33 -14.72 11.18
C TYR A 44 -0.06 -16.14 11.59
N GLY A 45 0.69 -17.16 11.15
CA GLY A 45 0.54 -18.55 11.59
C GLY A 45 -0.86 -19.12 11.31
N GLY A 46 -1.40 -18.87 10.13
CA GLY A 46 -2.72 -19.34 9.70
C GLY A 46 -3.90 -18.50 10.19
N LYS A 47 -3.66 -17.43 10.97
CA LYS A 47 -4.73 -16.51 11.38
C LYS A 47 -5.28 -15.75 10.19
N VAL A 48 -6.61 -15.68 10.12
CA VAL A 48 -7.32 -14.96 9.06
C VAL A 48 -7.08 -13.46 9.21
N LEU A 49 -6.69 -12.81 8.12
CA LEU A 49 -6.63 -11.35 8.01
C LEU A 49 -8.02 -10.83 7.66
N SER A 50 -8.63 -10.07 8.56
CA SER A 50 -9.95 -9.49 8.38
C SER A 50 -9.91 -8.25 7.51
N ALA A 51 -8.88 -7.41 7.64
CA ALA A 51 -8.72 -6.21 6.83
C ALA A 51 -7.24 -5.80 6.68
N PHE A 52 -6.95 -5.13 5.55
CA PHE A 52 -5.67 -4.49 5.30
C PHE A 52 -5.89 -3.08 4.78
N TYR A 53 -5.26 -2.11 5.43
CA TYR A 53 -5.29 -0.70 5.03
C TYR A 53 -3.87 -0.21 4.79
N GLY A 54 -3.51 -0.04 3.52
CA GLY A 54 -2.21 0.52 3.10
C GLY A 54 -2.34 1.99 2.75
N THR A 55 -1.82 2.88 3.58
CA THR A 55 -1.82 4.33 3.30
C THR A 55 -0.59 4.77 2.53
N GLY A 56 0.49 3.97 2.55
CA GLY A 56 1.68 4.26 1.78
C GLY A 56 2.89 3.43 2.19
N PRO A 57 4.08 3.73 1.64
CA PRO A 57 5.28 2.93 1.88
C PRO A 57 5.68 2.92 3.37
N LYS A 58 5.72 1.73 3.96
CA LYS A 58 5.98 1.50 5.41
C LYS A 58 4.92 2.11 6.34
N ALA A 59 3.72 2.37 5.83
CA ALA A 59 2.58 2.85 6.60
C ALA A 59 1.33 2.03 6.26
N TYR A 60 0.92 1.15 7.17
CA TYR A 60 -0.19 0.24 6.97
C TYR A 60 -0.78 -0.24 8.30
N CYS A 61 -2.00 -0.75 8.24
CA CYS A 61 -2.67 -1.44 9.33
C CYS A 61 -3.15 -2.80 8.83
N ILE A 62 -2.81 -3.85 9.56
CA ILE A 62 -3.32 -5.21 9.34
C ILE A 62 -4.20 -5.55 10.54
N ASP A 63 -5.45 -5.92 10.25
CA ASP A 63 -6.40 -6.42 11.22
C ASP A 63 -6.50 -7.94 11.04
N ALA A 64 -6.02 -8.68 12.04
CA ALA A 64 -6.04 -10.13 12.08
C ALA A 64 -6.81 -10.60 13.30
N VAL A 65 -7.27 -11.85 13.29
CA VAL A 65 -7.90 -12.46 14.46
C VAL A 65 -6.97 -12.33 15.68
N ASP A 66 -7.48 -11.69 16.73
CA ASP A 66 -6.79 -11.38 18.01
C ASP A 66 -5.63 -10.37 17.94
N GLN A 67 -5.36 -9.74 16.79
CA GLN A 67 -4.21 -8.86 16.64
C GLN A 67 -4.41 -7.75 15.62
N VAL A 68 -4.17 -6.51 16.05
CA VAL A 68 -4.07 -5.35 15.14
C VAL A 68 -2.60 -4.90 15.04
N ALA A 69 -2.00 -5.08 13.87
CA ALA A 69 -0.63 -4.64 13.59
C ALA A 69 -0.64 -3.28 12.87
N LYS A 70 -0.12 -2.25 13.54
CA LYS A 70 -0.04 -0.88 13.01
C LYS A 70 1.41 -0.50 12.66
N ARG A 71 1.58 0.18 11.54
CA ARG A 71 2.84 0.79 11.09
C ARG A 71 2.57 2.19 10.54
N ALA A 72 3.44 3.13 10.90
CA ALA A 72 3.42 4.48 10.36
C ALA A 72 4.87 4.94 10.17
N LYS A 73 5.17 5.48 8.99
CA LYS A 73 6.54 5.83 8.61
C LYS A 73 7.05 6.98 9.48
N GLY A 74 8.18 6.77 10.16
CA GLY A 74 8.86 7.83 10.90
C GLY A 74 8.15 8.29 12.18
N ILE A 75 7.20 7.50 12.69
CA ILE A 75 6.53 7.68 13.98
C ILE A 75 7.02 6.60 14.95
N SER A 76 7.18 6.94 16.23
CA SER A 76 7.64 5.99 17.24
C SER A 76 6.61 4.88 17.46
N LYS A 77 7.08 3.67 17.81
CA LYS A 77 6.20 2.52 18.08
C LYS A 77 5.20 2.83 19.21
N ALA A 78 5.62 3.58 20.23
CA ALA A 78 4.76 3.99 21.33
C ALA A 78 3.62 4.90 20.84
N SER A 79 3.93 5.97 20.08
CA SER A 79 2.90 6.86 19.54
C SER A 79 1.95 6.13 18.59
N VAL A 80 2.45 5.20 17.76
CA VAL A 80 1.59 4.35 16.91
C VAL A 80 0.65 3.48 17.76
N LYS A 81 1.13 2.92 18.87
CA LYS A 81 0.31 2.09 19.76
C LYS A 81 -0.82 2.89 20.40
N HIS A 82 -0.52 4.10 20.91
CA HIS A 82 -1.42 4.88 21.75
C HIS A 82 -2.25 5.95 21.03
N GLN A 83 -1.82 6.46 19.88
CA GLN A 83 -2.49 7.56 19.18
C GLN A 83 -3.14 7.16 17.85
N LEU A 84 -2.69 6.07 17.22
CA LEU A 84 -3.28 5.58 15.97
C LEU A 84 -4.25 4.43 16.21
N HIS A 85 -5.40 4.49 15.54
CA HIS A 85 -6.42 3.45 15.54
C HIS A 85 -6.70 2.97 14.13
N LEU A 86 -7.28 1.78 14.00
CA LEU A 86 -7.63 1.17 12.71
C LEU A 86 -8.49 2.12 11.84
N LEU A 87 -9.45 2.81 12.46
CA LEU A 87 -10.30 3.78 11.77
C LEU A 87 -9.50 4.90 11.10
N HIS A 88 -8.41 5.38 11.70
CA HIS A 88 -7.58 6.41 11.08
C HIS A 88 -6.94 5.95 9.76
N TYR A 89 -6.60 4.66 9.65
CA TYR A 89 -6.08 4.10 8.41
C TYR A 89 -7.18 3.94 7.37
N LYS A 90 -8.36 3.46 7.80
CA LYS A 90 -9.54 3.33 6.94
C LYS A 90 -9.97 4.69 6.37
N ASP A 91 -10.08 5.72 7.21
CA ASP A 91 -10.48 7.07 6.80
C ASP A 91 -9.53 7.70 5.79
N ILE A 92 -8.22 7.39 5.88
CA ILE A 92 -7.20 7.88 4.95
C ILE A 92 -7.31 7.17 3.60
N VAL A 93 -7.54 5.85 3.60
CA VAL A 93 -7.71 5.05 2.37
C VAL A 93 -9.03 5.37 1.67
N GLU A 94 -10.10 5.62 2.43
CA GLU A 94 -11.41 6.04 1.91
C GLU A 94 -11.46 7.54 1.60
N GLU A 95 -10.33 8.25 1.66
CA GLU A 95 -10.18 9.69 1.37
C GLU A 95 -11.09 10.61 2.21
N LYS A 96 -11.71 10.10 3.28
CA LYS A 96 -12.50 10.88 4.24
C LYS A 96 -11.65 11.88 5.02
N ARG A 97 -10.35 11.62 5.11
CA ARG A 97 -9.38 12.46 5.80
C ARG A 97 -8.07 12.47 5.02
N THR A 98 -7.48 13.64 4.84
CA THR A 98 -6.21 13.77 4.10
C THR A 98 -4.98 13.48 4.96
N PHE A 99 -4.98 13.92 6.22
CA PHE A 99 -3.83 13.82 7.13
C PHE A 99 -4.23 13.40 8.54
N VAL A 100 -3.46 12.50 9.13
CA VAL A 100 -3.51 12.16 10.56
C VAL A 100 -2.20 12.56 11.19
N TYR A 101 -2.26 13.34 12.27
CA TYR A 101 -1.09 13.81 13.00
C TYR A 101 -0.86 12.96 14.25
N CYS A 102 0.41 12.73 14.59
CA CYS A 102 0.82 12.20 15.88
C CYS A 102 1.77 13.17 16.55
N THR A 103 1.75 13.16 17.87
CA THR A 103 2.67 13.91 18.71
C THR A 103 3.78 12.98 19.19
N ILE A 104 5.02 13.42 19.06
CA ILE A 104 6.21 12.68 19.47
C ILE A 104 7.11 13.58 20.31
N TYR A 105 7.74 12.99 21.31
CA TYR A 105 8.83 13.63 22.05
C TYR A 105 10.16 13.12 21.49
N VAL A 106 11.08 14.04 21.19
CA VAL A 106 12.38 13.73 20.60
C VAL A 106 13.47 14.45 21.40
N PHE A 107 14.43 13.70 21.89
CA PHE A 107 15.65 14.26 22.48
C PHE A 107 16.53 14.81 21.35
N LYS A 108 16.91 16.10 21.44
CA LYS A 108 17.76 16.77 20.47
C LYS A 108 18.91 17.47 21.19
N SER A 109 20.06 17.48 20.54
CA SER A 109 21.22 18.28 20.92
C SER A 109 21.44 19.35 19.86
N GLU A 110 21.56 20.61 20.26
CA GLU A 110 21.91 21.72 19.38
C GLU A 110 22.90 22.63 20.08
N SER A 111 24.06 22.87 19.45
CA SER A 111 25.16 23.66 20.03
C SER A 111 25.51 23.24 21.46
N HIS A 112 25.65 21.93 21.69
CA HIS A 112 25.92 21.31 23.00
C HIS A 112 24.84 21.52 24.08
N ASN A 113 23.67 22.04 23.74
CA ASN A 113 22.53 22.12 24.64
C ASN A 113 21.55 20.98 24.37
N LEU A 114 21.24 20.20 25.41
CA LEU A 114 20.30 19.08 25.36
C LEU A 114 18.91 19.54 25.76
N TYR A 115 17.91 19.19 24.95
CA TYR A 115 16.51 19.47 25.27
C TYR A 115 15.58 18.43 24.66
N THR A 116 14.38 18.33 25.24
CA THR A 116 13.33 17.47 24.73
C THR A 116 12.39 18.31 23.88
N ASN A 117 12.29 17.98 22.60
CA ASN A 117 11.36 18.63 21.69
C ASN A 117 10.03 17.91 21.67
N TYR A 118 8.96 18.70 21.73
CA TYR A 118 7.62 18.25 21.38
C TYR A 118 7.37 18.55 19.89
N ILE A 119 7.13 17.52 19.09
CA ILE A 119 6.93 17.65 17.65
C ILE A 119 5.59 17.04 17.26
N ARG A 120 4.80 17.80 16.50
CA ARG A 120 3.60 17.29 15.82
C ARG A 120 3.98 16.91 14.39
N LYS A 121 3.82 15.64 14.05
CA LYS A 121 4.25 15.07 12.76
C LYS A 121 3.09 14.41 12.03
N VAL A 122 3.06 14.53 10.70
CA VAL A 122 2.12 13.77 9.86
C VAL A 122 2.47 12.29 9.97
N ALA A 123 1.54 11.48 10.45
CA ALA A 123 1.69 10.05 10.65
C ALA A 123 1.14 9.25 9.47
N LEU A 124 -0.04 9.64 8.97
CA LEU A 124 -0.70 9.07 7.81
C LEU A 124 -1.12 10.18 6.86
N ILE A 125 -1.04 9.89 5.56
CA ILE A 125 -1.38 10.77 4.46
C ILE A 125 -2.12 9.95 3.41
N SER A 126 -3.14 10.52 2.79
CA SER A 126 -3.92 9.88 1.71
C SER A 126 -3.24 10.01 0.34
N MET A 127 -2.50 11.10 0.13
CA MET A 127 -1.80 11.35 -1.13
C MET A 127 -0.45 10.61 -1.21
N ASP A 128 -0.16 10.03 -2.37
CA ASP A 128 1.18 9.54 -2.71
C ASP A 128 1.98 10.66 -3.41
N ASP A 129 2.99 11.18 -2.73
CA ASP A 129 3.85 12.26 -3.24
C ASP A 129 5.02 11.76 -4.11
N LYS A 130 5.19 10.44 -4.23
CA LYS A 130 6.39 9.86 -4.87
C LYS A 130 6.26 9.67 -6.37
N ARG A 131 5.02 9.65 -6.87
CA ARG A 131 4.70 9.44 -8.27
C ARG A 131 3.56 10.35 -8.64
N PHE A 132 3.49 10.71 -9.92
CA PHE A 132 2.36 11.42 -10.47
C PHE A 132 1.22 10.42 -10.67
N LEU A 133 0.13 10.56 -9.91
CA LEU A 133 -1.09 9.79 -10.13
C LEU A 133 -1.83 10.35 -11.34
N ILE A 134 -2.14 9.50 -12.32
CA ILE A 134 -2.92 9.93 -13.48
C ILE A 134 -4.37 10.18 -13.02
N PRO A 135 -4.97 11.35 -13.30
CA PRO A 135 -6.34 11.63 -12.93
C PRO A 135 -7.30 10.54 -13.41
N ASN A 136 -8.25 10.14 -12.56
CA ASN A 136 -9.23 9.10 -12.84
C ASN A 136 -8.65 7.71 -13.20
N SER A 137 -7.40 7.43 -12.83
CA SER A 137 -6.74 6.14 -13.10
C SER A 137 -5.96 5.65 -11.88
N THR A 138 -5.70 4.34 -11.82
CA THR A 138 -4.79 3.72 -10.85
C THR A 138 -3.33 3.71 -11.32
N ASN A 139 -3.07 4.16 -12.55
CA ASN A 139 -1.73 4.20 -13.13
C ASN A 139 -0.97 5.43 -12.64
N THR A 140 0.35 5.27 -12.51
CA THR A 140 1.23 6.31 -12.00
C THR A 140 2.43 6.51 -12.91
N LEU A 141 2.85 7.75 -13.10
CA LEU A 141 4.08 8.12 -13.81
C LEU A 141 5.18 8.52 -12.83
N ALA A 142 6.44 8.29 -13.22
CA ALA A 142 7.57 8.83 -12.46
C ALA A 142 7.65 10.36 -12.64
N TRP A 143 8.08 11.08 -11.61
CA TRP A 143 8.30 12.52 -11.73
C TRP A 143 9.26 12.85 -12.88
N GLY A 144 8.90 13.82 -13.72
CA GLY A 144 9.66 14.20 -14.92
C GLY A 144 9.31 13.41 -16.19
N HIS A 145 8.33 12.50 -16.14
CA HIS A 145 7.83 11.82 -17.34
C HIS A 145 7.15 12.82 -18.30
N GLN A 146 7.40 12.69 -19.62
CA GLN A 146 6.91 13.64 -20.64
C GLN A 146 5.38 13.75 -20.65
N ASP A 147 4.70 12.62 -20.47
CA ASP A 147 3.23 12.56 -20.48
C ASP A 147 2.57 13.26 -19.29
N ILE A 148 3.31 13.65 -18.25
CA ILE A 148 2.74 14.40 -17.11
C ILE A 148 2.11 15.71 -17.61
N THR A 149 2.77 16.40 -18.54
CA THR A 149 2.24 17.65 -19.11
C THR A 149 0.90 17.40 -19.80
N PHE A 150 0.79 16.29 -20.55
CA PHE A 150 -0.46 15.89 -21.17
C PHE A 150 -1.53 15.65 -20.09
N HIS A 151 -1.25 14.88 -19.05
CA HIS A 151 -2.23 14.60 -17.99
C HIS A 151 -2.60 15.80 -17.11
N ASN A 152 -1.78 16.84 -17.06
CA ASN A 152 -2.06 18.08 -16.34
C ASN A 152 -2.91 19.08 -17.13
N THR A 153 -3.00 18.97 -18.47
CA THR A 153 -3.88 19.87 -19.23
C THR A 153 -5.34 19.55 -18.94
N LEU A 154 -6.16 20.59 -18.83
CA LEU A 154 -7.60 20.46 -18.61
C LEU A 154 -8.22 19.70 -19.78
N ASP A 155 -9.19 18.82 -19.49
CA ASP A 155 -9.83 17.99 -20.51
C ASP A 155 -10.48 18.82 -21.63
N GLU A 156 -10.95 20.04 -21.32
CA GLU A 156 -11.48 20.98 -22.30
C GLU A 156 -10.40 21.46 -23.29
N GLU A 157 -9.21 21.84 -22.81
CA GLU A 157 -8.10 22.29 -23.66
C GLU A 157 -7.59 21.15 -24.57
N ARG A 158 -7.65 19.91 -24.07
CA ARG A 158 -7.27 18.71 -24.85
C ARG A 158 -8.27 18.45 -25.96
N LEU A 159 -9.56 18.58 -25.69
CA LEU A 159 -10.61 18.36 -26.68
C LEU A 159 -10.55 19.42 -27.79
N ASP A 160 -10.29 20.67 -27.43
CA ASP A 160 -10.12 21.79 -28.37
C ASP A 160 -8.90 21.59 -29.28
N LEU A 161 -7.77 21.13 -28.70
CA LEU A 161 -6.57 20.79 -29.46
C LEU A 161 -6.84 19.62 -30.43
N LEU A 162 -7.56 18.59 -29.98
CA LEU A 162 -7.91 17.43 -30.79
C LEU A 162 -8.82 17.82 -31.95
N LEU A 163 -9.84 18.65 -31.70
CA LEU A 163 -10.73 19.20 -32.72
C LEU A 163 -9.96 20.00 -33.78
N ARG A 164 -9.01 20.85 -33.38
CA ARG A 164 -8.16 21.59 -34.33
C ARG A 164 -7.32 20.66 -35.21
N LEU A 165 -6.64 19.69 -34.60
CA LEU A 165 -5.81 18.73 -35.33
C LEU A 165 -6.64 17.86 -36.29
N MET A 166 -7.86 17.47 -35.90
CA MET A 166 -8.77 16.72 -36.78
C MET A 166 -9.23 17.56 -37.97
N ASN A 167 -9.54 18.84 -37.76
CA ASN A 167 -9.92 19.74 -38.84
C ASN A 167 -8.74 19.97 -39.81
N GLU A 168 -7.54 20.22 -39.29
CA GLU A 168 -6.33 20.35 -40.12
C GLU A 168 -6.04 19.06 -40.92
N ALA A 169 -6.20 17.89 -40.29
CA ALA A 169 -6.04 16.61 -40.99
C ALA A 169 -7.10 16.40 -42.08
N SER A 170 -8.35 16.82 -41.84
CA SER A 170 -9.40 16.76 -42.85
C SER A 170 -9.16 17.71 -44.03
N ASP A 171 -8.63 18.90 -43.76
CA ASP A 171 -8.28 19.88 -44.79
C ASP A 171 -7.15 19.35 -45.68
N LEU A 172 -6.12 18.72 -45.09
CA LEU A 172 -5.03 18.05 -45.81
C LEU A 172 -5.53 16.89 -46.69
N THR A 173 -6.51 16.12 -46.23
CA THR A 173 -7.11 15.06 -47.06
C THR A 173 -7.95 15.59 -48.22
N SER A 174 -8.57 16.76 -48.06
CA SER A 174 -9.37 17.39 -49.11
C SER A 174 -8.51 18.00 -50.23
N ASP A 175 -7.31 18.50 -49.91
CA ASP A 175 -6.35 19.03 -50.87
C ASP A 175 -5.59 17.93 -51.64
N GLN A 176 -5.51 16.70 -51.11
CA GLN A 176 -4.94 15.55 -51.84
C GLN A 176 -5.92 14.87 -52.82
N MET A 177 -7.20 15.26 -52.82
CA MET A 177 -8.22 14.74 -53.73
C MET A 177 -8.58 15.68 -54.90
N LYS A 178 -7.86 16.79 -55.07
CA LYS A 178 -7.88 17.65 -56.26
C LYS A 178 -6.69 17.37 -57.16
#